data_AF-K9R9T0-F1
#
_entry.id   AF-K9R9T0-F1
#
_cell.length_a   1.000
_cell.length_b   1.000
_cell.length_c   1.000
_cell.angle_alpha   90.00
_cell.angle_beta   90.00
_cell.angle_gamma   90.00
#
_symmetry.space_group_name_H-M   'P 1'
#
loop_
_entity.id
_entity.type
_entity.pdbx_description
1 polymer ?
#
loop_
_entity_poly.entity_id
_entity_poly.type
_entity_poly.pdbx_seq_one_letter_code
_entity_poly.pdbx_strand_id
1 'polypeptide(L)'
;MLEIISILTFIWLAFWALLALRSLASGRFQSILVVILVHFIFAGIPLLLNFLIGQPDYNRFPGFKLASQDELTSIIYCIYISIIPLFWWFLGRNKKIGKIYNLSNKFSFLRKFKFILFLLLISPILVLAFAPAPEEYLIYGVVATGRLVDDVKNFHAYISLFSVLSLIGGVGLLASQPKIKLPSFILIFFCLLIAIWLNGKRNIVALSIFLIGYIFWNKGYLRGTKLIISVAIAIIFFFGYSTVYQSSVRGIGASLISPEIVYENFRIDYGRDHTIKTTIFAELYPDEIKILNYPGESILFYLTMYIPRDLWDEKPLPYAQYFTSAVFRSSPKFWGWSFTTSILEEAIANFGWYGMIIGPTILLMICRLGDRCRNGLISALTSLISSLFLAVHLVAFAPLFFLWCLVIIINRRNHPKKKRKLLV
;
A
#
# COMPACT_ATOMS: atom_id res chain seq x y z
N MET A 1 16.26 18.05 -22.05
CA MET A 1 15.27 18.88 -21.32
C MET A 1 14.48 18.06 -20.29
N LEU A 2 13.90 16.91 -20.69
CA LEU A 2 13.13 16.03 -19.79
C LEU A 2 13.90 15.49 -18.58
N GLU A 3 15.18 15.18 -18.74
CA GLU A 3 16.03 14.74 -17.63
C GLU A 3 16.17 15.80 -16.55
N ILE A 4 16.40 17.06 -16.95
CA ILE A 4 16.48 18.20 -16.04
C ILE A 4 15.15 18.37 -15.29
N ILE A 5 14.02 18.32 -15.99
CA ILE A 5 12.68 18.39 -15.38
C ILE A 5 12.47 17.25 -14.37
N SER A 6 12.90 16.03 -14.73
CA SER A 6 12.79 14.84 -13.88
C SER A 6 13.62 14.96 -12.60
N ILE A 7 14.85 15.47 -12.70
CA ILE A 7 15.74 15.70 -11.55
C ILE A 7 15.18 16.81 -10.65
N LEU A 8 14.75 17.93 -11.23
CA LEU A 8 14.13 19.02 -10.47
C LEU A 8 12.87 18.54 -9.74
N THR A 9 12.06 17.72 -10.41
CA THR A 9 10.88 17.06 -9.81
C THR A 9 11.29 16.13 -8.68
N PHE A 10 12.32 15.31 -8.87
CA PHE A 10 12.85 14.44 -7.80
C PHE A 10 13.29 15.26 -6.57
N ILE A 11 14.10 16.30 -6.76
CA ILE A 11 14.57 17.18 -5.68
C ILE A 11 13.38 17.82 -4.95
N TRP A 12 12.38 18.28 -5.72
CA TRP A 12 11.15 18.84 -5.19
C TRP A 12 10.37 17.84 -4.32
N LEU A 13 10.16 16.60 -4.80
CA LEU A 13 9.48 15.56 -4.04
C LEU A 13 10.29 15.15 -2.80
N ALA A 14 11.62 15.07 -2.91
CA ALA A 14 12.52 14.77 -1.80
C ALA A 14 12.43 15.84 -0.70
N PHE A 15 12.35 17.13 -1.08
CA PHE A 15 12.13 18.22 -0.15
C PHE A 15 10.85 18.02 0.68
N TRP A 16 9.71 17.71 0.03
CA TRP A 16 8.46 17.44 0.74
C TRP A 16 8.52 16.18 1.61
N ALA A 17 9.18 15.13 1.16
CA ALA A 17 9.41 13.93 1.94
C ALA A 17 10.24 14.23 3.20
N LEU A 18 11.31 15.01 3.09
CA LEU A 18 12.13 15.44 4.22
C LEU A 18 11.34 16.30 5.21
N LEU A 19 10.50 17.21 4.74
CA LEU A 19 9.60 17.99 5.60
C LEU A 19 8.60 17.09 6.34
N ALA A 20 8.01 16.11 5.67
CA ALA A 20 7.10 15.14 6.28
C ALA A 20 7.82 14.28 7.32
N LEU A 21 9.01 13.76 7.00
CA LEU A 21 9.84 12.98 7.90
C LEU A 21 10.25 13.78 9.13
N ARG A 22 10.70 15.03 8.96
CA ARG A 22 11.04 15.93 10.08
C ARG A 22 9.84 16.20 10.98
N SER A 23 8.65 16.39 10.40
CA SER A 23 7.41 16.55 11.18
C SER A 23 7.08 15.29 12.00
N LEU A 24 7.17 14.09 11.40
CA LEU A 24 6.97 12.83 12.10
C LEU A 24 8.02 12.57 13.19
N ALA A 25 9.28 12.89 12.91
CA ALA A 25 10.40 12.78 13.85
C ALA A 25 10.25 13.71 15.05
N SER A 26 9.61 14.88 14.87
CA SER A 26 9.24 15.81 15.95
C SER A 26 8.03 15.34 16.78
N GLY A 27 7.43 14.20 16.45
CA GLY A 27 6.27 13.63 17.16
C GLY A 27 4.91 14.18 16.70
N ARG A 28 4.85 14.95 15.62
CA ARG A 28 3.60 15.45 15.02
C ARG A 28 3.08 14.45 14.00
N PHE A 29 2.09 13.66 14.38
CA PHE A 29 1.51 12.65 13.49
C PHE A 29 0.21 13.10 12.87
N GLN A 30 0.16 12.94 11.56
CA GLN A 30 -1.01 13.08 10.71
C GLN A 30 -0.86 12.04 9.61
N SER A 31 -1.94 11.33 9.29
CA SER A 31 -1.85 10.22 8.33
C SER A 31 -1.33 10.68 6.97
N ILE A 32 -1.66 11.92 6.57
CA ILE A 32 -1.20 12.51 5.31
C ILE A 32 0.33 12.63 5.19
N LEU A 33 1.06 12.77 6.30
CA LEU A 33 2.52 12.85 6.27
C LEU A 33 3.13 11.51 5.85
N VAL A 34 2.51 10.39 6.26
CA VAL A 34 2.91 9.05 5.81
C VAL A 34 2.62 8.89 4.32
N VAL A 35 1.47 9.38 3.85
CA VAL A 35 1.08 9.34 2.43
C VAL A 35 2.09 10.11 1.56
N ILE A 36 2.57 11.27 2.00
CA ILE A 36 3.62 12.03 1.28
C ILE A 36 4.91 11.21 1.16
N LEU A 37 5.33 10.51 2.23
CA LEU A 37 6.52 9.65 2.17
C LEU A 37 6.32 8.48 1.20
N VAL A 38 5.15 7.85 1.23
CA VAL A 38 4.82 6.72 0.34
C VAL A 38 4.76 7.18 -1.11
N HIS A 39 4.18 8.34 -1.39
CA HIS A 39 4.18 8.96 -2.72
C HIS A 39 5.60 9.25 -3.21
N PHE A 40 6.49 9.77 -2.36
CA PHE A 40 7.89 9.95 -2.72
C PHE A 40 8.58 8.63 -3.07
N ILE A 41 8.31 7.55 -2.34
CA ILE A 41 8.86 6.22 -2.66
C ILE A 41 8.37 5.76 -4.04
N PHE A 42 7.07 5.84 -4.30
CA PHE A 42 6.48 5.31 -5.53
C PHE A 42 6.66 6.19 -6.78
N ALA A 43 6.78 7.52 -6.63
CA ALA A 43 6.84 8.46 -7.75
C ALA A 43 8.19 9.20 -7.84
N GLY A 44 8.84 9.46 -6.71
CA GLY A 44 10.13 10.17 -6.64
C GLY A 44 11.32 9.25 -6.90
N ILE A 45 11.42 8.11 -6.21
CA ILE A 45 12.56 7.18 -6.40
C ILE A 45 12.69 6.73 -7.87
N PRO A 46 11.61 6.40 -8.61
CA PRO A 46 11.73 6.07 -10.04
C PRO A 46 12.36 7.17 -10.90
N LEU A 47 12.12 8.46 -10.58
CA LEU A 47 12.76 9.56 -11.28
C LEU A 47 14.27 9.63 -11.05
N LEU A 48 14.72 9.36 -9.82
CA LEU A 48 16.15 9.25 -9.53
C LEU A 48 16.77 8.06 -10.28
N LEU A 49 16.09 6.92 -10.30
CA LEU A 49 16.58 5.72 -11.00
C LEU A 49 16.64 5.94 -12.52
N ASN A 50 15.69 6.68 -13.10
CA ASN A 50 15.76 7.10 -14.51
C ASN A 50 17.04 7.86 -14.82
N PHE A 51 17.51 8.69 -13.90
CA PHE A 51 18.74 9.46 -14.08
C PHE A 51 20.00 8.63 -13.82
N LEU A 52 20.01 7.77 -12.79
CA LEU A 52 21.20 7.00 -12.39
C LEU A 52 21.45 5.77 -13.25
N ILE A 53 20.39 5.08 -13.67
CA ILE A 53 20.47 3.78 -14.38
C ILE A 53 19.95 3.93 -15.81
N GLY A 54 18.94 4.78 -16.00
CA GLY A 54 18.20 4.90 -17.25
C GLY A 54 16.74 4.48 -17.10
N GLN A 55 15.92 4.82 -18.11
CA GLN A 55 14.56 4.31 -18.20
C GLN A 55 14.57 2.84 -18.66
N PRO A 56 13.72 1.96 -18.11
CA PRO A 56 13.54 0.62 -18.66
C PRO A 56 12.97 0.67 -20.09
N ASP A 57 13.39 -0.25 -20.95
CA ASP A 57 12.93 -0.31 -22.35
C ASP A 57 11.48 -0.77 -22.49
N TYR A 58 10.95 -1.50 -21.50
CA TYR A 58 9.58 -2.02 -21.48
C TYR A 58 9.19 -2.81 -22.74
N ASN A 59 10.14 -3.48 -23.39
CA ASN A 59 9.89 -4.20 -24.65
C ASN A 59 8.80 -5.28 -24.54
N ARG A 60 8.61 -5.86 -23.35
CA ARG A 60 7.56 -6.86 -23.06
C ARG A 60 6.19 -6.25 -22.74
N PHE A 61 6.14 -4.94 -22.54
CA PHE A 61 4.97 -4.21 -22.04
C PHE A 61 4.72 -2.98 -22.95
N PRO A 62 4.14 -3.19 -24.14
CA PRO A 62 4.08 -2.16 -25.19
C PRO A 62 3.39 -0.87 -24.73
N GLY A 63 2.36 -0.94 -23.88
CA GLY A 63 1.71 0.24 -23.33
C GLY A 63 2.56 1.04 -22.34
N PHE A 64 3.50 0.40 -21.63
CA PHE A 64 4.50 1.12 -20.83
C PHE A 64 5.52 1.78 -21.74
N LYS A 65 6.01 1.05 -22.77
CA LYS A 65 7.00 1.56 -23.73
C LYS A 65 6.52 2.84 -24.44
N LEU A 66 5.30 2.82 -24.97
CA LEU A 66 4.71 3.98 -25.64
C LEU A 66 4.63 5.19 -24.70
N ALA A 67 4.10 4.97 -23.49
CA ALA A 67 3.92 6.05 -22.52
C ALA A 67 5.24 6.56 -21.92
N SER A 68 6.27 5.74 -21.82
CA SER A 68 7.58 6.16 -21.33
C SER A 68 8.37 6.98 -22.35
N GLN A 69 8.18 6.68 -23.64
CA GLN A 69 8.86 7.35 -24.75
C GLN A 69 8.20 8.67 -25.16
N ASP A 70 6.91 8.89 -24.83
CA ASP A 70 6.22 10.14 -25.11
C ASP A 70 6.65 11.28 -24.18
N GLU A 71 7.17 12.36 -24.78
CA GLU A 71 7.72 13.50 -24.05
C GLU A 71 6.63 14.29 -23.32
N LEU A 72 5.48 14.51 -23.97
CA LEU A 72 4.37 15.28 -23.42
C LEU A 72 3.79 14.60 -22.18
N THR A 73 3.57 13.29 -22.26
CA THR A 73 3.16 12.43 -21.13
C THR A 73 4.13 12.58 -19.97
N SER A 74 5.43 12.57 -20.23
CA SER A 74 6.46 12.70 -19.20
C SER A 74 6.47 14.09 -18.54
N ILE A 75 6.23 15.16 -19.29
CA ILE A 75 6.10 16.53 -18.76
C ILE A 75 4.86 16.64 -17.87
N ILE A 76 3.70 16.20 -18.36
CA ILE A 76 2.43 16.23 -17.62
C ILE A 76 2.56 15.40 -16.34
N TYR A 77 3.17 14.22 -16.42
CA TYR A 77 3.48 13.38 -15.26
C TYR A 77 4.30 14.15 -14.20
N CYS A 78 5.39 14.80 -14.60
CA CYS A 78 6.25 15.55 -13.67
C CYS A 78 5.50 16.70 -12.99
N ILE A 79 4.69 17.45 -13.74
CA ILE A 79 3.85 18.53 -13.21
C ILE A 79 2.84 17.94 -12.21
N TYR A 80 2.13 16.89 -12.61
CA TYR A 80 1.08 16.28 -11.80
C TYR A 80 1.62 15.79 -10.46
N ILE A 81 2.67 14.94 -10.46
CA ILE A 81 3.21 14.39 -9.21
C ILE A 81 3.83 15.46 -8.31
N SER A 82 4.31 16.57 -8.88
CA SER A 82 4.88 17.72 -8.14
C SER A 82 3.83 18.51 -7.37
N ILE A 83 2.60 18.59 -7.91
CA ILE A 83 1.47 19.31 -7.31
C ILE A 83 0.88 18.52 -6.15
N ILE A 84 0.87 17.19 -6.22
CA ILE A 84 0.28 16.31 -5.20
C ILE A 84 0.77 16.60 -3.76
N PRO A 85 2.08 16.63 -3.44
CA PRO A 85 2.53 16.88 -2.09
C PRO A 85 2.20 18.30 -1.60
N LEU A 86 2.20 19.31 -2.49
CA LEU A 86 1.72 20.66 -2.16
C LEU A 86 0.26 20.60 -1.70
N PHE A 87 -0.59 20.01 -2.53
CA PHE A 87 -2.02 19.88 -2.29
C PHE A 87 -2.29 19.19 -0.95
N TRP A 88 -1.62 18.07 -0.67
CA TRP A 88 -1.73 17.35 0.59
C TRP A 88 -1.14 18.09 1.79
N TRP A 89 -0.02 18.79 1.63
CA TRP A 89 0.61 19.53 2.70
C TRP A 89 -0.28 20.69 3.18
N PHE A 90 -0.86 21.45 2.25
CA PHE A 90 -1.66 22.62 2.60
C PHE A 90 -3.09 22.27 3.03
N LEU A 91 -3.74 21.32 2.36
CA LEU A 91 -5.14 21.00 2.62
C LEU A 91 -5.34 19.82 3.60
N GLY A 92 -4.37 18.91 3.67
CA GLY A 92 -4.45 17.69 4.49
C GLY A 92 -4.06 17.87 5.93
N ARG A 93 -3.22 18.85 6.22
CA ARG A 93 -2.74 19.11 7.58
C ARG A 93 -3.82 19.81 8.39
N ASN A 94 -4.27 19.15 9.46
CA ASN A 94 -5.15 19.79 10.42
C ASN A 94 -4.32 20.58 11.44
N LYS A 95 -4.25 21.91 11.28
CA LYS A 95 -3.47 22.82 12.15
C LYS A 95 -3.79 22.66 13.66
N LYS A 96 -4.99 22.18 14.00
CA LYS A 96 -5.45 21.96 15.39
C LYS A 96 -4.96 20.65 16.03
N ILE A 97 -4.31 19.75 15.27
CA ILE A 97 -3.82 18.43 15.75
C ILE A 97 -2.35 18.53 16.22
N GLY A 98 -1.80 19.74 16.36
CA GLY A 98 -0.36 20.01 16.57
C GLY A 98 0.25 19.71 17.95
N LYS A 99 -0.49 19.17 18.93
CA LYS A 99 0.11 18.73 20.21
C LYS A 99 0.33 17.24 20.21
N ILE A 100 1.52 16.82 20.68
CA ILE A 100 1.91 15.45 21.00
C ILE A 100 0.73 14.79 21.68
N TYR A 101 -0.02 13.97 20.93
CA TYR A 101 -1.10 13.22 21.53
C TYR A 101 -0.41 12.21 22.45
N ASN A 102 -0.59 12.35 23.77
CA ASN A 102 -0.26 11.28 24.70
C ASN A 102 -1.19 10.09 24.39
N LEU A 103 -0.72 9.24 23.48
CA LEU A 103 -1.40 8.07 22.97
C LEU A 103 -1.33 6.87 23.93
N SER A 104 -0.58 6.99 25.03
CA SER A 104 -0.38 5.92 26.02
C SER A 104 -1.67 5.37 26.64
N ASN A 105 -2.77 6.15 26.65
CA ASN A 105 -4.05 5.72 27.21
C ASN A 105 -5.09 5.23 26.19
N LYS A 106 -4.83 5.26 24.87
CA LYS A 106 -5.87 5.00 23.85
C LYS A 106 -6.07 3.55 23.46
N PHE A 107 -5.10 2.67 23.70
CA PHE A 107 -5.22 1.24 23.44
C PHE A 107 -5.63 0.43 24.68
N SER A 108 -6.02 1.10 25.77
CA SER A 108 -6.43 0.44 27.02
C SER A 108 -7.63 -0.50 26.82
N PHE A 109 -8.54 -0.17 25.90
CA PHE A 109 -9.67 -1.03 25.53
C PHE A 109 -9.23 -2.37 24.94
N LEU A 110 -8.13 -2.43 24.18
CA LEU A 110 -7.62 -3.69 23.63
C LEU A 110 -7.20 -4.68 24.72
N ARG A 111 -6.88 -4.21 25.94
CA ARG A 111 -6.57 -5.11 27.07
C ARG A 111 -7.74 -6.03 27.41
N LYS A 112 -8.99 -5.59 27.19
CA LYS A 112 -10.19 -6.42 27.40
C LYS A 112 -10.27 -7.59 26.43
N PHE A 113 -9.69 -7.44 25.23
CA PHE A 113 -9.68 -8.46 24.18
C PHE A 113 -8.34 -9.19 24.07
N LYS A 114 -7.49 -9.13 25.10
CA LYS A 114 -6.16 -9.74 25.08
C LYS A 114 -6.20 -11.22 24.71
N PHE A 115 -7.20 -11.95 25.22
CA PHE A 115 -7.40 -13.36 24.89
C PHE A 115 -7.69 -13.57 23.40
N ILE A 116 -8.62 -12.80 22.84
CA ILE A 116 -8.95 -12.86 21.40
C ILE A 116 -7.72 -12.49 20.55
N LEU A 117 -6.98 -11.44 20.92
CA LEU A 117 -5.78 -11.04 20.19
C LEU A 117 -4.68 -12.12 20.24
N PHE A 118 -4.60 -12.87 21.34
CA PHE A 118 -3.70 -14.02 21.46
C PHE A 118 -4.16 -15.19 20.58
N LEU A 119 -5.45 -15.50 20.55
CA LEU A 119 -6.01 -16.50 19.62
C LEU A 119 -5.73 -16.13 18.16
N LEU A 120 -5.88 -14.86 17.79
CA LEU A 120 -5.54 -14.38 16.45
C LEU A 120 -4.04 -14.54 16.16
N LEU A 121 -3.16 -14.22 17.12
CA LEU A 121 -1.71 -14.38 16.96
C LEU A 121 -1.31 -15.84 16.62
N ILE A 122 -1.90 -16.82 17.29
CA ILE A 122 -1.58 -18.25 17.06
C ILE A 122 -2.40 -18.89 15.94
N SER A 123 -3.40 -18.19 15.41
CA SER A 123 -4.34 -18.74 14.43
C SER A 123 -3.73 -19.38 13.17
N PRO A 124 -2.63 -18.89 12.56
CA PRO A 124 -2.04 -19.54 11.39
C PRO A 124 -1.51 -20.94 11.71
N ILE A 125 -1.00 -21.14 12.94
CA ILE A 125 -0.49 -22.42 13.42
C ILE A 125 -1.66 -23.39 13.61
N LEU A 126 -2.77 -22.91 14.18
CA LEU A 126 -3.98 -23.72 14.33
C LEU A 126 -4.53 -24.14 12.97
N VAL A 127 -4.54 -23.23 11.98
CA VAL A 127 -5.04 -23.51 10.63
C VAL A 127 -4.11 -24.45 9.86
N LEU A 128 -2.80 -24.35 10.06
CA LEU A 128 -1.82 -25.26 9.47
C LEU A 128 -2.07 -26.72 9.85
N ALA A 129 -2.56 -26.99 11.07
CA ALA A 129 -2.90 -28.34 11.52
C ALA A 129 -4.03 -28.99 10.71
N PHE A 130 -4.83 -28.20 9.98
CA PHE A 130 -5.90 -28.67 9.09
C PHE A 130 -5.51 -28.60 7.61
N ALA A 131 -4.26 -28.26 7.28
CA ALA A 131 -3.82 -28.22 5.90
C ALA A 131 -3.79 -29.64 5.30
N PRO A 132 -4.23 -29.83 4.03
CA PRO A 132 -4.21 -31.14 3.38
C PRO A 132 -2.81 -31.79 3.31
N ALA A 133 -1.77 -30.95 3.18
CA ALA A 133 -0.36 -31.34 3.17
C ALA A 133 0.47 -30.30 3.95
N PRO A 134 0.58 -30.41 5.29
CA PRO A 134 1.30 -29.44 6.12
C PRO A 134 2.81 -29.36 5.81
N GLU A 135 3.40 -30.45 5.34
CA GLU A 135 4.81 -30.58 4.97
C GLU A 135 5.24 -29.62 3.85
N GLU A 136 4.33 -29.27 2.93
CA GLU A 136 4.58 -28.30 1.86
C GLU A 136 4.95 -26.91 2.42
N TYR A 137 4.46 -26.57 3.61
CA TYR A 137 4.72 -25.29 4.27
C TYR A 137 6.08 -25.23 4.98
N LEU A 138 6.84 -26.32 5.00
CA LEU A 138 8.25 -26.31 5.41
C LEU A 138 9.13 -25.58 4.38
N ILE A 139 8.65 -25.38 3.15
CA ILE A 139 9.34 -24.63 2.11
C ILE A 139 8.77 -23.22 2.04
N TYR A 140 9.62 -22.22 2.28
CA TYR A 140 9.20 -20.83 2.24
C TYR A 140 8.74 -20.40 0.85
N GLY A 141 7.54 -19.82 0.76
CA GLY A 141 7.03 -19.26 -0.48
C GLY A 141 6.63 -20.32 -1.53
N VAL A 142 6.39 -21.57 -1.14
CA VAL A 142 6.01 -22.68 -2.04
C VAL A 142 4.88 -22.31 -3.01
N VAL A 143 3.91 -21.49 -2.58
CA VAL A 143 2.78 -21.03 -3.38
C VAL A 143 3.21 -20.18 -4.57
N ALA A 144 4.28 -19.41 -4.43
CA ALA A 144 4.81 -18.57 -5.50
C ALA A 144 5.61 -19.36 -6.55
N THR A 145 5.93 -20.64 -6.29
CA THR A 145 6.61 -21.52 -7.24
C THR A 145 5.67 -22.15 -8.27
N GLY A 146 4.34 -22.08 -8.05
CA GLY A 146 3.33 -22.65 -8.94
C GLY A 146 3.24 -24.18 -8.93
N ARG A 147 3.94 -24.86 -8.01
CA ARG A 147 4.02 -26.33 -7.95
C ARG A 147 3.01 -27.01 -7.03
N LEU A 148 2.09 -26.25 -6.43
CA LEU A 148 1.11 -26.78 -5.49
C LEU A 148 -0.05 -27.48 -6.20
N VAL A 149 -0.47 -28.61 -5.64
CA VAL A 149 -1.75 -29.27 -5.94
C VAL A 149 -2.92 -28.31 -5.65
N ASP A 150 -3.99 -28.38 -6.44
CA ASP A 150 -5.11 -27.42 -6.39
C ASP A 150 -5.76 -27.32 -4.99
N ASP A 151 -5.88 -28.42 -4.26
CA ASP A 151 -6.44 -28.42 -2.89
C ASP A 151 -5.58 -27.63 -1.91
N VAL A 152 -4.25 -27.78 -1.98
CA VAL A 152 -3.31 -27.03 -1.13
C VAL A 152 -3.32 -25.55 -1.50
N LYS A 153 -3.43 -25.24 -2.80
CA LYS A 153 -3.50 -23.87 -3.31
C LYS A 153 -4.77 -23.15 -2.85
N ASN A 154 -5.91 -23.83 -2.88
CA ASN A 154 -7.18 -23.31 -2.36
C ASN A 154 -7.10 -23.11 -0.84
N PHE A 155 -6.54 -24.08 -0.12
CA PHE A 155 -6.37 -23.99 1.33
C PHE A 155 -5.43 -22.85 1.74
N HIS A 156 -4.43 -22.53 0.93
CA HIS A 156 -3.49 -21.45 1.21
C HIS A 156 -4.17 -20.07 1.35
N ALA A 157 -5.34 -19.86 0.72
CA ALA A 157 -6.10 -18.62 0.92
C ALA A 157 -6.45 -18.40 2.40
N TYR A 158 -6.82 -19.47 3.12
CA TYR A 158 -7.08 -19.42 4.56
C TYR A 158 -5.80 -19.12 5.34
N ILE A 159 -4.71 -19.84 5.08
CA ILE A 159 -3.42 -19.57 5.75
C ILE A 159 -2.98 -18.12 5.54
N SER A 160 -3.11 -17.61 4.31
CA SER A 160 -2.77 -16.22 3.99
C SER A 160 -3.61 -15.22 4.81
N LEU A 161 -4.93 -15.44 4.88
CA LEU A 161 -5.86 -14.64 5.69
C LEU A 161 -5.50 -14.69 7.18
N PHE A 162 -5.33 -15.88 7.74
CA PHE A 162 -5.03 -16.05 9.16
C PHE A 162 -3.64 -15.51 9.53
N SER A 163 -2.65 -15.58 8.63
CA SER A 163 -1.36 -14.90 8.83
C SER A 163 -1.50 -13.37 8.93
N VAL A 164 -2.37 -12.76 8.13
CA VAL A 164 -2.66 -11.32 8.27
C VAL A 164 -3.40 -11.04 9.58
N LEU A 165 -4.35 -11.89 9.99
CA LEU A 165 -5.04 -11.78 11.28
C LEU A 165 -4.08 -11.93 12.46
N SER A 166 -3.10 -12.84 12.36
CA SER A 166 -2.02 -13.00 13.34
C SER A 166 -1.18 -11.74 13.49
N LEU A 167 -0.85 -11.09 12.37
CA LEU A 167 -0.17 -9.80 12.41
C LEU A 167 -1.00 -8.74 13.14
N ILE A 168 -2.29 -8.64 12.86
CA ILE A 168 -3.21 -7.73 13.58
C ILE A 168 -3.26 -8.09 15.07
N GLY A 169 -3.35 -9.37 15.42
CA GLY A 169 -3.33 -9.87 16.80
C GLY A 169 -2.05 -9.49 17.55
N GLY A 170 -0.89 -9.77 16.96
CA GLY A 170 0.43 -9.44 17.53
C GLY A 170 0.64 -7.95 17.71
N VAL A 171 0.33 -7.14 16.69
CA VAL A 171 0.40 -5.67 16.77
C VAL A 171 -0.57 -5.15 17.82
N GLY A 172 -1.80 -5.69 17.89
CA GLY A 172 -2.79 -5.35 18.90
C GLY A 172 -2.31 -5.67 20.33
N LEU A 173 -1.68 -6.83 20.53
CA LEU A 173 -1.08 -7.22 21.81
C LEU A 173 0.03 -6.26 22.21
N LEU A 174 0.95 -5.92 21.30
CA LEU A 174 2.00 -4.93 21.55
C LEU A 174 1.40 -3.56 21.89
N ALA A 175 0.37 -3.12 21.16
CA ALA A 175 -0.32 -1.86 21.37
C ALA A 175 -1.04 -1.80 22.74
N SER A 176 -1.63 -2.91 23.19
CA SER A 176 -2.37 -3.00 24.45
C SER A 176 -1.50 -2.78 25.69
N GLN A 177 -0.19 -3.05 25.59
CA GLN A 177 0.76 -2.94 26.70
C GLN A 177 1.12 -1.48 26.97
N PRO A 178 1.20 -1.02 28.23
CA PRO A 178 1.65 0.34 28.54
C PRO A 178 3.13 0.56 28.14
N LYS A 179 4.00 -0.42 28.40
CA LYS A 179 5.39 -0.50 27.96
C LYS A 179 5.62 -1.88 27.34
N ILE A 180 6.46 -1.97 26.30
CA ILE A 180 6.76 -3.25 25.66
C ILE A 180 7.66 -4.06 26.61
N LYS A 181 7.18 -5.23 27.05
CA LYS A 181 7.98 -6.16 27.87
C LYS A 181 8.77 -7.10 26.96
N LEU A 182 10.07 -7.27 27.20
CA LEU A 182 10.95 -8.07 26.36
C LEU A 182 10.46 -9.52 26.15
N PRO A 183 10.05 -10.28 27.19
CA PRO A 183 9.58 -11.66 26.98
C PRO A 183 8.33 -11.74 26.10
N SER A 184 7.38 -10.82 26.29
CA SER A 184 6.19 -10.75 25.45
C SER A 184 6.52 -10.33 24.02
N PHE A 185 7.50 -9.45 23.83
CA PHE A 185 7.94 -9.05 22.50
C PHE A 185 8.58 -10.21 21.76
N ILE A 186 9.46 -10.98 22.41
CA ILE A 186 10.11 -12.17 21.83
C ILE A 186 9.07 -13.19 21.39
N LEU A 187 8.09 -13.50 22.26
CA LEU A 187 7.01 -14.44 21.92
C LEU A 187 6.19 -13.96 20.71
N ILE A 188 5.74 -12.70 20.73
CA ILE A 188 4.97 -12.14 19.62
C ILE A 188 5.80 -12.16 18.34
N PHE A 189 7.06 -11.73 18.40
CA PHE A 189 7.96 -11.70 17.25
C PHE A 189 8.15 -13.09 16.64
N PHE A 190 8.36 -14.12 17.47
CA PHE A 190 8.48 -15.49 17.01
C PHE A 190 7.21 -16.00 16.31
N CYS A 191 6.03 -15.77 16.88
CA CYS A 191 4.76 -16.12 16.23
C CYS A 191 4.56 -15.37 14.90
N LEU A 192 4.96 -14.10 14.83
CA LEU A 192 4.88 -13.32 13.60
C LEU A 192 5.85 -13.82 12.52
N LEU A 193 7.05 -14.29 12.89
CA LEU A 193 7.96 -14.92 11.95
C LEU A 193 7.34 -16.19 11.34
N ILE A 194 6.67 -17.01 12.15
CA ILE A 194 5.93 -18.17 11.65
C ILE A 194 4.79 -17.73 10.71
N ALA A 195 4.00 -16.73 11.09
CA ALA A 195 2.93 -16.21 10.24
C ALA A 195 3.44 -15.68 8.89
N ILE A 196 4.58 -14.97 8.90
CA ILE A 196 5.27 -14.49 7.70
C ILE A 196 5.76 -15.67 6.85
N TRP A 197 6.35 -16.68 7.48
CA TRP A 197 6.81 -17.90 6.82
C TRP A 197 5.68 -18.59 6.07
N LEU A 198 4.59 -18.90 6.79
CA LEU A 198 3.42 -19.59 6.25
C LEU A 198 2.70 -18.80 5.15
N ASN A 199 2.72 -17.47 5.23
CA ASN A 199 2.12 -16.63 4.19
C ASN A 199 2.96 -16.63 2.91
N GLY A 200 4.29 -16.64 3.01
CA GLY A 200 5.17 -16.80 1.86
C GLY A 200 5.19 -15.63 0.87
N LYS A 201 4.63 -14.46 1.21
CA LYS A 201 4.58 -13.27 0.33
C LYS A 201 5.33 -12.09 0.94
N ARG A 202 5.99 -11.29 0.10
CA ARG A 202 6.72 -10.08 0.51
C ARG A 202 5.86 -8.99 1.18
N ASN A 203 4.57 -8.94 0.85
CA ASN A 203 3.67 -7.89 1.35
C ASN A 203 3.44 -7.99 2.87
N ILE A 204 3.37 -9.19 3.45
CA ILE A 204 3.20 -9.37 4.89
C ILE A 204 4.43 -8.94 5.68
N VAL A 205 5.63 -9.06 5.09
CA VAL A 205 6.88 -8.56 5.66
C VAL A 205 6.86 -7.04 5.73
N ALA A 206 6.55 -6.38 4.60
CA ALA A 206 6.40 -4.92 4.56
C ALA A 206 5.35 -4.42 5.57
N LEU A 207 4.20 -5.09 5.63
CA LEU A 207 3.12 -4.76 6.55
C LEU A 207 3.55 -4.90 8.01
N SER A 208 4.32 -5.95 8.33
CA SER A 208 4.86 -6.20 9.67
C SER A 208 5.84 -5.12 10.11
N ILE A 209 6.80 -4.78 9.25
CA ILE A 209 7.76 -3.69 9.48
C ILE A 209 7.03 -2.38 9.74
N PHE A 210 6.05 -2.04 8.89
CA PHE A 210 5.28 -0.80 9.03
C PHE A 210 4.48 -0.75 10.34
N LEU A 211 3.71 -1.80 10.65
CA LEU A 211 2.84 -1.81 11.83
C LEU A 211 3.63 -1.87 13.14
N ILE A 212 4.69 -2.68 13.21
CA ILE A 212 5.57 -2.73 14.38
C ILE A 212 6.28 -1.38 14.54
N GLY A 213 6.86 -0.84 13.47
CA GLY A 213 7.49 0.48 13.47
C GLY A 213 6.54 1.58 13.95
N TYR A 214 5.29 1.55 13.49
CA TYR A 214 4.24 2.47 13.95
C TYR A 214 3.98 2.35 15.46
N ILE A 215 3.89 1.13 16.02
CA ILE A 215 3.70 0.94 17.46
C ILE A 215 4.89 1.47 18.26
N PHE A 216 6.12 1.23 17.81
CA PHE A 216 7.32 1.72 18.48
C PHE A 216 7.42 3.25 18.42
N TRP A 217 7.09 3.85 17.28
CA TRP A 217 6.98 5.31 17.13
C TRP A 217 5.91 5.88 18.06
N ASN A 218 4.72 5.25 18.09
CA ASN A 218 3.60 5.70 18.91
C ASN A 218 3.90 5.63 20.41
N LYS A 219 4.65 4.61 20.85
CA LYS A 219 5.13 4.50 22.24
C LYS A 219 6.32 5.39 22.57
N GLY A 220 6.83 6.15 21.59
CA GLY A 220 7.92 7.10 21.75
C GLY A 220 9.33 6.48 21.70
N TYR A 221 9.45 5.19 21.38
CA TYR A 221 10.77 4.55 21.21
C TYR A 221 11.50 5.06 19.94
N LEU A 222 10.73 5.42 18.90
CA LEU A 222 11.27 5.97 17.65
C LEU A 222 10.93 7.46 17.54
N ARG A 223 11.89 8.33 17.86
CA ARG A 223 11.81 9.79 17.67
C ARG A 223 13.15 10.35 17.21
N GLY A 224 13.14 11.52 16.59
CA GLY A 224 14.35 12.18 16.10
C GLY A 224 15.20 11.27 15.21
N THR A 225 16.50 11.19 15.49
CA THR A 225 17.47 10.36 14.75
C THR A 225 17.16 8.87 14.80
N LYS A 226 16.61 8.36 15.92
CA LYS A 226 16.24 6.94 16.06
C LYS A 226 15.20 6.51 15.03
N LEU A 227 14.23 7.38 14.74
CA LEU A 227 13.22 7.11 13.71
C LEU A 227 13.89 7.03 12.32
N ILE A 228 14.75 7.99 12.00
CA ILE A 228 15.42 8.07 10.69
C ILE A 228 16.27 6.81 10.46
N ILE A 229 17.11 6.45 11.45
CA ILE A 229 17.95 5.24 11.40
C ILE A 229 17.08 3.99 11.24
N SER A 230 15.99 3.87 12.00
CA SER A 230 15.11 2.70 11.93
C SER A 230 14.40 2.58 10.59
N VAL A 231 13.99 3.70 9.98
CA VAL A 231 13.41 3.72 8.63
C VAL A 231 14.45 3.30 7.59
N ALA A 232 15.70 3.80 7.69
CA ALA A 232 16.77 3.40 6.79
C ALA A 232 17.09 1.90 6.90
N ILE A 233 17.21 1.37 8.13
CA ILE A 233 17.41 -0.07 8.38
C ILE A 233 16.24 -0.88 7.83
N ALA A 234 15.01 -0.46 8.07
CA ALA A 234 13.81 -1.13 7.57
C ALA A 234 13.78 -1.21 6.04
N ILE A 235 14.18 -0.13 5.35
CA ILE A 235 14.29 -0.08 3.89
C ILE A 235 15.36 -1.07 3.41
N ILE A 236 16.57 -1.01 3.97
CA ILE A 236 17.68 -1.90 3.60
C ILE A 236 17.28 -3.38 3.82
N PHE A 237 16.72 -3.68 4.98
CA PHE A 237 16.25 -5.02 5.32
C PHE A 237 15.17 -5.50 4.33
N PHE A 238 14.15 -4.68 4.07
CA PHE A 238 13.06 -5.06 3.17
C PHE A 238 13.54 -5.32 1.74
N PHE A 239 14.41 -4.44 1.20
CA PHE A 239 14.96 -4.63 -0.14
C PHE A 239 15.90 -5.83 -0.20
N GLY A 240 16.78 -6.02 0.80
CA GLY A 240 17.64 -7.21 0.88
C GLY A 240 16.82 -8.50 0.91
N TYR A 241 15.80 -8.57 1.78
CA TYR A 241 14.86 -9.69 1.83
C TYR A 241 14.12 -9.87 0.48
N SER A 242 13.64 -8.79 -0.14
CA SER A 242 12.92 -8.87 -1.42
C SER A 242 13.80 -9.42 -2.53
N THR A 243 15.07 -9.04 -2.58
CA THR A 243 16.03 -9.56 -3.57
C THR A 243 16.23 -11.06 -3.39
N VAL A 244 16.46 -11.52 -2.16
CA VAL A 244 16.58 -12.95 -1.84
C VAL A 244 15.29 -13.70 -2.18
N TYR A 245 14.12 -13.12 -1.90
CA TYR A 245 12.84 -13.71 -2.24
C TYR A 245 12.65 -13.88 -3.75
N GLN A 246 12.97 -12.84 -4.54
CA GLN A 246 12.83 -12.91 -6.00
C GLN A 246 13.77 -13.93 -6.61
N SER A 247 15.01 -14.04 -6.10
CA SER A 247 15.97 -15.01 -6.62
C SER A 247 15.63 -16.45 -6.25
N SER A 248 15.33 -16.71 -4.98
CA SER A 248 15.15 -18.08 -4.46
C SER A 248 13.74 -18.65 -4.67
N VAL A 249 12.70 -17.82 -4.56
CA VAL A 249 11.30 -18.29 -4.62
C VAL A 249 10.70 -18.16 -6.01
N ARG A 250 10.91 -17.01 -6.67
CA ARG A 250 10.37 -16.77 -8.02
C ARG A 250 11.28 -17.22 -9.15
N GLY A 251 12.50 -17.68 -8.83
CA GLY A 251 13.49 -18.07 -9.83
C GLY A 251 13.98 -16.93 -10.72
N ILE A 252 13.69 -15.66 -10.35
CA ILE A 252 14.06 -14.48 -11.15
C ILE A 252 15.57 -14.20 -11.07
N GLY A 253 16.27 -14.88 -10.16
CA GLY A 253 17.73 -14.77 -9.96
C GLY A 253 18.51 -16.03 -10.34
N ALA A 254 17.90 -17.01 -11.02
CA ALA A 254 18.70 -18.01 -11.72
C ALA A 254 19.53 -17.28 -12.79
N SER A 255 20.79 -17.68 -12.95
CA SER A 255 21.88 -17.12 -13.77
C SER A 255 21.60 -16.89 -15.27
N LEU A 256 20.34 -16.89 -15.69
CA LEU A 256 19.83 -16.78 -17.05
C LEU A 256 19.01 -15.50 -17.31
N ILE A 257 18.69 -14.70 -16.29
CA ILE A 257 17.90 -13.47 -16.46
C ILE A 257 18.80 -12.24 -16.53
N SER A 258 18.65 -11.46 -17.60
CA SER A 258 19.48 -10.27 -17.83
C SER A 258 19.24 -9.19 -16.75
N PRO A 259 20.28 -8.42 -16.34
CA PRO A 259 20.14 -7.35 -15.34
C PRO A 259 19.03 -6.34 -15.67
N GLU A 260 18.78 -6.10 -16.96
CA GLU A 260 17.75 -5.18 -17.46
C GLU A 260 16.35 -5.69 -17.11
N ILE A 261 16.11 -7.01 -17.19
CA ILE A 261 14.84 -7.64 -16.82
C ILE A 261 14.60 -7.52 -15.30
N VAL A 262 15.65 -7.69 -14.50
CA VAL A 262 15.56 -7.54 -13.04
C VAL A 262 15.21 -6.09 -12.68
N TYR A 263 15.86 -5.12 -13.31
CA TYR A 263 15.59 -3.70 -13.12
C TYR A 263 14.17 -3.32 -13.58
N GLU A 264 13.72 -3.79 -14.74
CA GLU A 264 12.36 -3.57 -15.24
C GLU A 264 11.31 -4.11 -14.27
N ASN A 265 11.48 -5.34 -13.77
CA ASN A 265 10.58 -5.95 -12.78
C ASN A 265 10.57 -5.18 -11.46
N PHE A 266 11.74 -4.73 -11.00
CA PHE A 266 11.84 -3.88 -9.82
C PHE A 266 11.06 -2.57 -10.00
N ARG A 267 11.17 -1.94 -11.17
CA ARG A 267 10.46 -0.70 -11.52
C ARG A 267 8.94 -0.90 -11.60
N ILE A 268 8.50 -2.03 -12.14
CA ILE A 268 7.08 -2.40 -12.20
C ILE A 268 6.52 -2.65 -10.78
N ASP A 269 7.25 -3.37 -9.94
CA ASP A 269 6.78 -3.75 -8.62
C ASP A 269 6.73 -2.55 -7.65
N TYR A 270 7.74 -1.68 -7.70
CA TYR A 270 7.96 -0.64 -6.69
C TYR A 270 7.82 0.81 -7.19
N GLY A 271 7.67 1.02 -8.49
CA GLY A 271 7.35 2.32 -9.08
C GLY A 271 5.86 2.48 -9.37
N ARG A 272 5.37 3.72 -9.43
CA ARG A 272 4.04 4.06 -9.98
C ARG A 272 4.15 5.05 -11.13
N ASP A 273 5.35 5.37 -11.55
CA ASP A 273 5.61 6.28 -12.66
C ASP A 273 5.07 5.73 -13.97
N HIS A 274 5.32 4.45 -14.27
CA HIS A 274 4.85 3.79 -15.48
C HIS A 274 3.32 3.67 -15.52
N THR A 275 2.65 3.35 -14.40
CA THR A 275 1.18 3.24 -14.40
C THR A 275 0.48 4.58 -14.58
N ILE A 276 0.97 5.63 -13.91
CA ILE A 276 0.44 6.98 -14.05
C ILE A 276 0.72 7.52 -15.45
N LYS A 277 1.94 7.35 -15.99
CA LYS A 277 2.27 7.77 -17.36
C LYS A 277 1.40 7.08 -18.40
N THR A 278 1.21 5.76 -18.33
CA THR A 278 0.34 5.06 -19.28
C THR A 278 -1.10 5.54 -19.22
N THR A 279 -1.58 5.93 -18.05
CA THR A 279 -2.93 6.48 -17.93
C THR A 279 -3.03 7.89 -18.50
N ILE A 280 -2.02 8.74 -18.27
CA ILE A 280 -1.93 10.06 -18.93
C ILE A 280 -1.84 9.91 -20.44
N PHE A 281 -1.03 8.98 -20.93
CA PHE A 281 -0.89 8.69 -22.35
C PHE A 281 -2.21 8.22 -22.97
N ALA A 282 -2.97 7.36 -22.29
CA ALA A 282 -4.28 6.91 -22.74
C ALA A 282 -5.31 8.07 -22.84
N GLU A 283 -5.18 9.10 -22.00
CA GLU A 283 -6.02 10.31 -22.10
C GLU A 283 -5.58 11.26 -23.22
N LEU A 284 -4.28 11.31 -23.54
CA LEU A 284 -3.75 12.12 -24.64
C LEU A 284 -4.03 11.48 -26.01
N TYR A 285 -3.91 10.16 -26.09
CA TYR A 285 -3.98 9.37 -27.31
C TYR A 285 -4.97 8.21 -27.14
N PRO A 286 -6.27 8.50 -26.99
CA PRO A 286 -7.30 7.48 -26.73
C PRO A 286 -7.46 6.46 -27.87
N ASP A 287 -7.05 6.82 -29.09
CA ASP A 287 -7.06 5.93 -30.25
C ASP A 287 -5.94 4.89 -30.22
N GLU A 288 -4.86 5.12 -29.45
CA GLU A 288 -3.71 4.22 -29.35
C GLU A 288 -3.84 3.22 -28.20
N ILE A 289 -4.26 3.71 -27.03
CA ILE A 289 -4.45 2.94 -25.80
C ILE A 289 -5.72 3.44 -25.11
N LYS A 290 -6.62 2.52 -24.84
CA LYS A 290 -7.82 2.76 -24.03
C LYS A 290 -7.83 1.80 -22.84
N ILE A 291 -7.85 2.35 -21.62
CA ILE A 291 -7.80 1.53 -20.40
C ILE A 291 -9.20 1.02 -20.05
N LEU A 292 -10.15 1.94 -19.85
CA LEU A 292 -11.55 1.61 -19.58
C LEU A 292 -12.38 1.75 -20.85
N ASN A 293 -13.39 0.90 -21.01
CA ASN A 293 -14.34 0.98 -22.12
C ASN A 293 -15.17 2.27 -22.04
N TYR A 294 -15.53 2.68 -20.83
CA TYR A 294 -16.24 3.93 -20.55
C TYR A 294 -15.87 4.52 -19.17
N PRO A 295 -16.03 5.84 -18.99
CA PRO A 295 -15.80 6.51 -17.70
C PRO A 295 -16.67 5.92 -16.57
N GLY A 296 -16.07 5.63 -15.41
CA GLY A 296 -16.80 5.09 -14.25
C GLY A 296 -16.91 3.56 -14.22
N GLU A 297 -16.39 2.84 -15.20
CA GLU A 297 -16.49 1.38 -15.29
C GLU A 297 -15.87 0.66 -14.07
N SER A 298 -14.74 1.14 -13.54
CA SER A 298 -14.16 0.54 -12.32
C SER A 298 -14.90 0.93 -11.04
N ILE A 299 -15.57 2.09 -11.03
CA ILE A 299 -16.45 2.50 -9.92
C ILE A 299 -17.68 1.59 -9.88
N LEU A 300 -18.26 1.29 -11.05
CA LEU A 300 -19.35 0.32 -11.16
C LEU A 300 -18.90 -1.05 -10.63
N PHE A 301 -17.70 -1.48 -10.98
CA PHE A 301 -17.13 -2.70 -10.40
C PHE A 301 -17.06 -2.65 -8.87
N TYR A 302 -16.62 -1.54 -8.26
CA TYR A 302 -16.58 -1.44 -6.80
C TYR A 302 -17.96 -1.56 -6.14
N LEU A 303 -19.01 -1.05 -6.77
CA LEU A 303 -20.38 -1.18 -6.29
C LEU A 303 -20.91 -2.61 -6.40
N THR A 304 -20.35 -3.41 -7.32
CA THR A 304 -20.88 -4.72 -7.70
C THR A 304 -19.90 -5.87 -7.46
N MET A 305 -18.74 -5.61 -6.84
CA MET A 305 -17.64 -6.58 -6.70
C MET A 305 -18.04 -7.86 -5.95
N TYR A 306 -19.06 -7.79 -5.10
CA TYR A 306 -19.60 -8.92 -4.33
C TYR A 306 -20.67 -9.72 -5.06
N ILE A 307 -21.17 -9.24 -6.20
CA ILE A 307 -22.09 -10.01 -7.05
C ILE A 307 -21.26 -11.09 -7.76
N PRO A 308 -21.52 -12.39 -7.58
CA PRO A 308 -20.82 -13.45 -8.31
C PRO A 308 -20.91 -13.25 -9.83
N ARG A 309 -19.86 -13.64 -10.57
CA ARG A 309 -19.87 -13.50 -12.05
C ARG A 309 -20.89 -14.40 -12.71
N ASP A 310 -21.16 -15.56 -12.12
CA ASP A 310 -22.16 -16.51 -12.60
C ASP A 310 -23.60 -15.94 -12.58
N LEU A 311 -23.83 -14.84 -11.83
CA LEU A 311 -25.10 -14.11 -11.81
C LEU A 311 -25.13 -12.92 -12.78
N TRP A 312 -23.97 -12.50 -13.28
CA TRP A 312 -23.83 -11.38 -14.21
C TRP A 312 -22.53 -11.51 -15.03
N ASP A 313 -22.66 -12.17 -16.17
CA ASP A 313 -21.53 -12.47 -17.06
C ASP A 313 -20.83 -11.20 -17.55
N GLU A 314 -21.59 -10.16 -17.87
CA GLU A 314 -21.09 -8.86 -18.34
C GLU A 314 -20.57 -7.93 -17.22
N LYS A 315 -20.46 -8.42 -15.97
CA LYS A 315 -19.97 -7.59 -14.85
C LYS A 315 -18.60 -6.98 -15.20
N PRO A 316 -18.39 -5.67 -15.01
CA PRO A 316 -17.10 -5.04 -15.29
C PRO A 316 -15.92 -5.73 -14.58
N LEU A 317 -14.73 -5.64 -15.16
CA LEU A 317 -13.51 -6.18 -14.55
C LEU A 317 -12.97 -5.24 -13.44
N PRO A 318 -12.15 -5.73 -12.51
CA PRO A 318 -11.36 -4.86 -11.64
C PRO A 318 -10.47 -3.92 -12.49
N TYR A 319 -10.24 -2.67 -12.06
CA TYR A 319 -9.41 -1.70 -12.81
C TYR A 319 -8.04 -2.27 -13.17
N ALA A 320 -7.40 -2.99 -12.24
CA ALA A 320 -6.09 -3.61 -12.48
C ALA A 320 -6.08 -4.59 -13.67
N GLN A 321 -7.21 -5.23 -13.99
CA GLN A 321 -7.34 -6.15 -15.13
C GLN A 321 -7.49 -5.39 -16.45
N TYR A 322 -8.30 -4.33 -16.46
CA TYR A 322 -8.39 -3.39 -17.58
C TYR A 322 -7.03 -2.78 -17.89
N PHE A 323 -6.37 -2.24 -16.87
CA PHE A 323 -5.05 -1.66 -16.97
C PHE A 323 -4.02 -2.66 -17.51
N THR A 324 -4.02 -3.89 -17.00
CA THR A 324 -3.12 -4.96 -17.50
C THR A 324 -3.39 -5.27 -18.98
N SER A 325 -4.65 -5.38 -19.38
CA SER A 325 -5.02 -5.63 -20.77
C SER A 325 -4.57 -4.49 -21.70
N ALA A 326 -4.70 -3.24 -21.25
CA ALA A 326 -4.26 -2.05 -21.98
C ALA A 326 -2.74 -1.98 -22.13
N VAL A 327 -1.97 -2.33 -21.09
CA VAL A 327 -0.50 -2.41 -21.15
C VAL A 327 -0.06 -3.43 -22.20
N PHE A 328 -0.78 -4.54 -22.35
CA PHE A 328 -0.53 -5.54 -23.40
C PHE A 328 -1.20 -5.24 -24.74
N ARG A 329 -1.89 -4.09 -24.87
CA ARG A 329 -2.69 -3.73 -26.06
C ARG A 329 -3.63 -4.85 -26.52
N SER A 330 -4.30 -5.46 -25.55
CA SER A 330 -5.22 -6.58 -25.76
C SER A 330 -6.62 -6.24 -25.27
N SER A 331 -7.61 -7.01 -25.70
CA SER A 331 -8.98 -6.87 -25.19
C SER A 331 -9.03 -7.16 -23.68
N PRO A 332 -9.91 -6.46 -22.93
CA PRO A 332 -10.08 -6.69 -21.49
C PRO A 332 -10.37 -8.15 -21.16
N LYS A 333 -9.55 -8.75 -20.29
CA LYS A 333 -9.72 -10.13 -19.85
C LYS A 333 -9.19 -10.37 -18.45
N PHE A 334 -9.49 -11.54 -17.89
CA PHE A 334 -8.90 -12.01 -16.64
C PHE A 334 -7.49 -12.53 -16.85
N TRP A 335 -6.53 -11.72 -16.46
CA TRP A 335 -5.16 -12.13 -16.24
C TRP A 335 -5.11 -12.75 -14.83
N GLY A 336 -4.66 -14.00 -14.70
CA GLY A 336 -4.50 -14.66 -13.39
C GLY A 336 -3.54 -13.93 -12.42
N TRP A 337 -2.94 -12.84 -12.89
CA TRP A 337 -2.15 -11.84 -12.17
C TRP A 337 -2.50 -10.45 -12.76
N SER A 338 -2.14 -9.36 -12.10
CA SER A 338 -2.35 -8.03 -12.65
C SER A 338 -1.24 -7.09 -12.21
N PHE A 339 -0.97 -6.05 -12.99
CA PHE A 339 -0.13 -4.95 -12.51
C PHE A 339 -0.76 -4.27 -11.31
N THR A 340 0.08 -3.81 -10.40
CA THR A 340 -0.36 -3.05 -9.24
C THR A 340 -0.68 -1.63 -9.67
N THR A 341 -1.92 -1.21 -9.44
CA THR A 341 -2.40 0.15 -9.69
C THR A 341 -2.64 0.90 -8.40
N SER A 342 -2.85 2.20 -8.50
CA SER A 342 -3.17 3.14 -7.44
C SER A 342 -4.41 3.97 -7.76
N ILE A 343 -4.95 4.61 -6.74
CA ILE A 343 -6.10 5.51 -6.87
C ILE A 343 -5.80 6.75 -7.73
N LEU A 344 -4.52 7.13 -7.88
CA LEU A 344 -4.14 8.32 -8.65
C LEU A 344 -4.42 8.13 -10.13
N GLU A 345 -3.95 7.04 -10.71
CA GLU A 345 -4.22 6.70 -12.10
C GLU A 345 -5.66 6.20 -12.30
N GLU A 346 -6.21 5.41 -11.37
CA GLU A 346 -7.59 4.95 -11.51
C GLU A 346 -8.57 6.12 -11.55
N ALA A 347 -8.34 7.18 -10.77
CA ALA A 347 -9.14 8.39 -10.84
C ALA A 347 -9.02 9.07 -12.21
N ILE A 348 -7.83 9.12 -12.82
CA ILE A 348 -7.64 9.66 -14.17
C ILE A 348 -8.43 8.83 -15.17
N ALA A 349 -8.30 7.50 -15.17
CA ALA A 349 -9.01 6.66 -16.12
C ALA A 349 -10.55 6.77 -16.02
N ASN A 350 -11.09 7.01 -14.82
CA ASN A 350 -12.55 7.14 -14.64
C ASN A 350 -13.09 8.55 -14.90
N PHE A 351 -12.29 9.59 -14.74
CA PHE A 351 -12.76 10.98 -14.75
C PHE A 351 -11.95 11.89 -15.70
N GLY A 352 -11.09 11.31 -16.54
CA GLY A 352 -10.13 12.00 -17.39
C GLY A 352 -9.25 12.98 -16.61
N TRP A 353 -9.04 14.16 -17.17
CA TRP A 353 -8.23 15.22 -16.56
C TRP A 353 -8.71 15.67 -15.16
N TYR A 354 -10.02 15.61 -14.88
CA TYR A 354 -10.54 15.90 -13.54
C TYR A 354 -10.07 14.86 -12.51
N GLY A 355 -9.76 13.65 -12.94
CA GLY A 355 -9.19 12.58 -12.14
C GLY A 355 -7.87 12.96 -11.46
N MET A 356 -7.08 13.84 -12.08
CA MET A 356 -5.85 14.39 -11.49
C MET A 356 -6.12 15.18 -10.20
N ILE A 357 -7.31 15.73 -10.01
CA ILE A 357 -7.70 16.41 -8.78
C ILE A 357 -8.46 15.44 -7.86
N ILE A 358 -9.33 14.60 -8.42
CA ILE A 358 -10.17 13.67 -7.65
C ILE A 358 -9.32 12.65 -6.89
N GLY A 359 -8.32 12.03 -7.53
CA GLY A 359 -7.46 11.02 -6.90
C GLY A 359 -6.77 11.52 -5.63
N PRO A 360 -5.99 12.63 -5.70
CA PRO A 360 -5.41 13.25 -4.52
C PRO A 360 -6.43 13.70 -3.48
N THR A 361 -7.63 14.13 -3.91
CA THR A 361 -8.72 14.54 -3.02
C THR A 361 -9.32 13.37 -2.23
N ILE A 362 -9.45 12.19 -2.82
CA ILE A 362 -9.92 10.98 -2.12
C ILE A 362 -8.98 10.65 -0.96
N LEU A 363 -7.66 10.61 -1.20
CA LEU A 363 -6.67 10.34 -0.17
C LEU A 363 -6.66 11.41 0.93
N LEU A 364 -6.79 12.67 0.53
CA LEU A 364 -6.95 13.80 1.44
C LEU A 364 -8.17 13.62 2.36
N MET A 365 -9.32 13.23 1.79
CA MET A 365 -10.55 13.00 2.54
C MET A 365 -10.39 11.83 3.52
N ILE A 366 -9.86 10.69 3.08
CA ILE A 366 -9.59 9.52 3.94
C ILE A 366 -8.73 9.92 5.14
N CYS A 367 -7.59 10.58 4.90
CA CYS A 367 -6.70 11.07 5.95
C CYS A 367 -7.42 11.98 6.94
N ARG A 368 -8.18 12.97 6.43
CA ARG A 368 -8.90 13.92 7.29
C ARG A 368 -10.03 13.25 8.09
N LEU A 369 -10.73 12.28 7.51
CA LEU A 369 -11.80 11.55 8.19
C LEU A 369 -11.24 10.73 9.37
N GLY A 370 -10.12 10.04 9.14
CA GLY A 370 -9.41 9.27 10.16
C GLY A 370 -8.83 10.13 11.27
N ASP A 371 -8.04 11.15 10.92
CA ASP A 371 -7.34 11.99 11.90
C ASP A 371 -8.31 12.82 12.76
N ARG A 372 -9.50 13.14 12.26
CA ARG A 372 -10.57 13.79 13.06
C ARG A 372 -11.05 12.94 14.23
N CYS A 373 -10.93 11.61 14.15
CA CYS A 373 -11.37 10.71 15.20
C CYS A 373 -10.49 10.78 16.46
N ARG A 374 -9.28 11.37 16.36
CA ARG A 374 -8.33 11.50 17.47
C ARG A 374 -8.09 10.17 18.19
N ASN A 375 -8.02 9.06 17.45
CA ASN A 375 -7.78 7.72 17.99
C ASN A 375 -6.53 7.14 17.31
N GLY A 376 -5.59 6.61 18.10
CA GLY A 376 -4.33 6.08 17.59
C GLY A 376 -4.52 4.90 16.65
N LEU A 377 -5.43 3.98 17.00
CA LEU A 377 -5.76 2.85 16.14
C LEU A 377 -6.31 3.32 14.80
N ILE A 378 -7.24 4.27 14.83
CA ILE A 378 -7.86 4.83 13.61
C ILE A 378 -6.81 5.55 12.78
N SER A 379 -5.93 6.36 13.37
CA SER A 379 -4.84 7.03 12.64
C SER A 379 -3.86 6.03 12.03
N ALA A 380 -3.54 4.93 12.73
CA ALA A 380 -2.72 3.84 12.19
C ALA A 380 -3.36 3.17 10.97
N LEU A 381 -4.62 2.74 11.11
CA LEU A 381 -5.37 2.15 10.00
C LEU A 381 -5.54 3.15 8.85
N THR A 382 -5.78 4.43 9.15
CA THR A 382 -5.94 5.47 8.12
C THR A 382 -4.65 5.65 7.33
N SER A 383 -3.50 5.68 8.00
CA SER A 383 -2.20 5.70 7.32
C SER A 383 -1.98 4.46 6.47
N LEU A 384 -2.27 3.26 7.00
CA LEU A 384 -2.15 2.02 6.26
C LEU A 384 -3.04 2.02 5.00
N ILE A 385 -4.33 2.30 5.15
CA ILE A 385 -5.31 2.32 4.05
C ILE A 385 -4.92 3.37 3.00
N SER A 386 -4.52 4.56 3.41
CA SER A 386 -4.13 5.62 2.47
C SER A 386 -2.85 5.24 1.70
N SER A 387 -1.89 4.58 2.36
CA SER A 387 -0.71 4.04 1.69
C SER A 387 -1.05 2.89 0.74
N LEU A 388 -2.00 2.02 1.11
CA LEU A 388 -2.45 0.91 0.27
C LEU A 388 -3.17 1.43 -0.98
N PHE A 389 -3.95 2.50 -0.90
CA PHE A 389 -4.52 3.16 -2.09
C PHE A 389 -3.47 3.71 -3.05
N LEU A 390 -2.25 4.02 -2.58
CA LEU A 390 -1.11 4.38 -3.45
C LEU A 390 -0.36 3.16 -3.98
N ALA A 391 -0.48 2.01 -3.32
CA ALA A 391 0.32 0.82 -3.62
C ALA A 391 -0.46 -0.25 -4.41
N VAL A 392 -1.75 -0.41 -4.21
CA VAL A 392 -2.53 -1.53 -4.75
C VAL A 392 -3.99 -1.13 -5.00
N HIS A 393 -4.64 -1.88 -5.90
CA HIS A 393 -6.07 -1.76 -6.17
C HIS A 393 -6.92 -2.13 -4.94
N LEU A 394 -8.07 -1.47 -4.74
CA LEU A 394 -8.91 -1.59 -3.53
C LEU A 394 -9.28 -3.04 -3.20
N VAL A 395 -9.57 -3.87 -4.20
CA VAL A 395 -9.93 -5.29 -4.01
C VAL A 395 -8.89 -6.04 -3.18
N ALA A 396 -7.60 -5.73 -3.35
CA ALA A 396 -6.51 -6.42 -2.65
C ALA A 396 -6.52 -6.17 -1.14
N PHE A 397 -7.19 -5.12 -0.66
CA PHE A 397 -7.28 -4.77 0.76
C PHE A 397 -8.69 -4.37 1.22
N ALA A 398 -9.72 -4.70 0.44
CA ALA A 398 -11.10 -4.32 0.72
C ALA A 398 -11.58 -4.71 2.14
N PRO A 399 -11.26 -5.91 2.69
CA PRO A 399 -11.62 -6.24 4.07
C PRO A 399 -11.07 -5.25 5.12
N LEU A 400 -9.82 -4.79 4.95
CA LEU A 400 -9.21 -3.80 5.83
C LEU A 400 -9.89 -2.43 5.66
N PHE A 401 -10.28 -2.07 4.43
CA PHE A 401 -10.99 -0.83 4.15
C PHE A 401 -12.38 -0.82 4.82
N PHE A 402 -13.15 -1.90 4.72
CA PHE A 402 -14.45 -2.00 5.40
C PHE A 402 -14.32 -2.00 6.92
N LEU A 403 -13.31 -2.68 7.47
CA LEU A 403 -13.00 -2.60 8.89
C LEU A 403 -12.71 -1.14 9.32
N TRP A 404 -11.91 -0.42 8.54
CA TRP A 404 -11.63 0.99 8.79
C TRP A 404 -12.90 1.86 8.77
N CYS A 405 -13.77 1.67 7.77
CA CYS A 405 -15.07 2.35 7.71
C CYS A 405 -15.93 2.08 8.95
N LEU A 406 -16.07 0.81 9.33
CA LEU A 406 -16.85 0.39 10.49
C LEU A 406 -16.32 1.01 11.79
N VAL A 407 -15.00 0.99 12.00
CA VAL A 407 -14.37 1.58 13.19
C VAL A 407 -14.58 3.10 13.23
N ILE A 408 -14.51 3.80 12.09
CA ILE A 408 -14.81 5.24 12.01
C ILE A 408 -16.28 5.51 12.38
N ILE A 409 -17.22 4.73 11.85
CA ILE A 409 -18.65 4.91 12.11
C ILE A 409 -18.94 4.71 13.61
N ILE A 410 -18.43 3.64 14.21
CA ILE A 410 -18.59 3.36 15.65
C ILE A 410 -17.99 4.49 16.50
N ASN A 411 -16.77 4.94 16.18
CA ASN A 411 -16.12 5.99 16.95
C ASN A 411 -16.87 7.33 16.86
N ARG A 412 -17.51 7.64 15.72
CA ARG A 412 -18.35 8.84 15.57
C ARG A 412 -19.65 8.76 16.36
N ARG A 413 -20.27 7.59 16.44
CA ARG A 413 -21.49 7.38 17.24
C ARG A 413 -21.23 7.55 18.74
N ASN A 414 -20.08 7.08 19.23
CA ASN A 414 -19.71 7.18 20.65
C ASN A 414 -19.22 8.58 21.06
N HIS A 415 -18.86 9.42 20.10
CA HIS A 415 -18.44 10.81 20.33
C HIS A 415 -19.21 11.77 19.41
N PRO A 416 -20.55 11.91 19.58
CA PRO A 416 -21.30 12.88 18.81
C PRO A 416 -20.69 14.25 19.06
N LYS A 417 -20.43 15.00 17.98
CA LYS A 417 -19.91 16.37 18.06
C LYS A 417 -20.75 17.10 19.11
N LYS A 418 -20.13 17.54 20.21
CA LYS A 418 -20.74 18.53 21.13
C LYS A 418 -21.34 19.61 20.22
N LYS A 419 -22.68 19.66 20.10
CA LYS A 419 -23.37 20.73 19.39
C LYS A 419 -22.77 22.01 19.95
N ARG A 420 -22.16 22.83 19.09
CA ARG A 420 -21.83 24.22 19.44
C ARG A 420 -23.15 24.80 19.91
N LYS A 421 -23.30 25.05 21.22
CA LYS A 421 -24.30 26.00 21.69
C LYS A 421 -23.92 27.30 20.98
N LEU A 422 -24.73 27.67 19.99
CA LEU A 422 -24.81 29.04 19.53
C LEU A 422 -25.23 29.81 20.78
N LEU A 423 -24.29 30.57 21.35
CA LEU A 423 -24.65 31.69 22.20
C LEU A 423 -25.32 32.68 21.25
N VAL A 424 -26.64 32.80 21.41
CA VAL A 424 -27.47 33.86 20.82
C VAL A 424 -27.04 35.18 21.43
#